data_AF-A0A251PV50-F1
#
_entry.id   AF-A0A251PV50-F1
#
_cell.length_a   1.000
_cell.length_b   1.000
_cell.length_c   1.000
_cell.angle_alpha   90.00
_cell.angle_beta   90.00
_cell.angle_gamma   90.00
#
_symmetry.space_group_name_H-M   'P 1'
#
loop_
_entity.id
_entity.type
_entity.pdbx_description
1 polymer ?
#
loop_
_entity_poly.entity_id
_entity_poly.type
_entity_poly.pdbx_seq_one_letter_code
_entity_poly.pdbx_strand_id
1 'polypeptide(L)' 'MMVLKSPRKFDLDGLTPFEKNFYVESPVEVERMSEKEVEEYRQRREITIEGRDVPKPIKSFYDTGFPGAFEVSH' A
#
# COMPACT_ATOMS: atom_id res chain seq x y z
N MET A 1 30.46 23.84 14.45
CA MET A 1 29.27 23.59 13.61
C MET A 1 29.71 22.72 12.44
N MET A 2 29.40 21.42 12.43
CA MET A 2 29.74 20.53 11.32
C MET A 2 28.57 20.49 10.34
N VAL A 3 28.80 20.88 9.09
CA VAL A 3 27.83 20.74 7.99
C VAL A 3 27.89 19.30 7.50
N LEU A 4 26.85 18.51 7.76
CA LEU A 4 26.71 17.17 7.18
C LEU A 4 26.52 17.31 5.67
N LYS A 5 27.49 16.80 4.91
CA LYS A 5 27.46 16.77 3.45
C LYS A 5 26.33 15.82 3.02
N SER A 6 25.32 16.36 2.33
CA SER A 6 24.15 15.61 1.85
C SER A 6 24.57 14.37 1.03
N PRO A 7 23.99 13.19 1.27
CA PRO A 7 24.40 11.96 0.61
C PRO A 7 23.92 11.94 -0.85
N ARG A 8 24.87 11.74 -1.77
CA ARG A 8 24.74 11.37 -3.20
C ARG A 8 23.52 11.92 -3.95
N LYS A 9 23.76 12.88 -4.85
CA LYS A 9 22.81 13.27 -5.90
C LYS A 9 22.60 12.06 -6.84
N PHE A 10 21.41 11.48 -6.84
CA PHE A 10 21.02 10.51 -7.86
C PHE A 10 20.71 11.28 -9.14
N ASP A 11 21.43 10.95 -10.22
CA ASP A 11 21.11 11.47 -11.54
C ASP A 11 19.98 10.62 -12.11
N LEU A 12 18.79 11.22 -12.22
CA LEU A 12 17.56 10.57 -12.69
C LEU A 12 17.22 10.99 -14.13
N ASP A 13 18.06 11.83 -14.74
CA ASP A 13 17.84 12.32 -16.09
C ASP A 13 18.05 11.18 -17.11
N GLY A 14 17.15 11.07 -18.08
CA GLY A 14 17.21 10.05 -19.13
C GLY A 14 16.70 8.65 -18.75
N LEU A 15 16.16 8.47 -17.54
CA LEU A 15 15.47 7.23 -17.17
C LEU A 15 14.11 7.10 -17.86
N THR A 16 13.76 5.88 -18.28
CA THR A 16 12.42 5.57 -18.78
C THR A 16 11.40 5.75 -17.65
N PRO A 17 10.29 6.50 -17.86
CA PRO A 17 9.22 6.60 -16.88
C PRO A 17 8.63 5.22 -16.56
N PHE A 18 8.28 5.00 -15.29
CA PHE A 18 7.61 3.79 -14.85
C PHE A 18 6.37 4.14 -14.04
N GLU A 19 5.31 3.36 -14.20
CA GLU A 19 4.10 3.47 -13.38
C GLU A 19 4.36 2.84 -12.01
N LYS A 20 4.07 3.60 -10.94
CA LYS A 20 4.27 3.14 -9.56
C LYS A 20 2.96 2.86 -8.84
N ASN A 21 1.90 3.59 -9.20
CA ASN A 21 0.60 3.48 -8.57
C ASN A 21 -0.26 2.50 -9.37
N PHE A 22 0.05 1.22 -9.24
CA PHE A 22 -0.71 0.14 -9.87
C PHE A 22 -1.81 -0.44 -8.96
N TYR A 23 -1.86 -0.04 -7.69
CA TYR A 23 -2.85 -0.54 -6.75
C TYR A 23 -4.23 0.04 -7.05
N VAL A 24 -5.21 -0.85 -7.15
CA VAL A 24 -6.64 -0.53 -7.29
C VAL A 24 -7.38 -1.29 -6.20
N GLU A 25 -8.20 -0.60 -5.41
CA GLU A 25 -8.99 -1.24 -4.36
C GLU A 25 -10.01 -2.22 -4.97
N SER A 26 -10.24 -3.34 -4.28
CA SER A 26 -11.31 -4.30 -4.64
C SER A 26 -12.67 -3.61 -4.50
N PRO A 27 -13.48 -3.50 -5.58
CA PRO A 27 -14.74 -2.73 -5.55
C PRO A 27 -15.83 -3.31 -4.65
N VAL A 28 -15.68 -4.57 -4.22
CA VAL A 28 -16.70 -5.31 -3.49
C VAL A 28 -16.43 -5.28 -2.00
N GLU A 29 -15.19 -5.57 -1.58
CA GLU A 29 -14.86 -5.79 -0.17
C GLU A 29 -14.07 -4.63 0.45
N VAL A 30 -13.14 -4.04 -0.30
CA VAL A 30 -12.22 -3.02 0.24
C VAL A 30 -12.81 -1.62 0.07
N GLU A 31 -13.21 -1.27 -1.16
CA GLU A 31 -13.73 0.06 -1.48
C GLU A 31 -14.99 0.39 -0.66
N ARG A 32 -15.88 -0.59 -0.50
CA ARG A 32 -17.16 -0.45 0.22
C ARG A 32 -17.04 -0.44 1.74
N MET A 33 -15.87 -0.78 2.29
CA MET A 33 -15.66 -0.80 3.73
C MET A 33 -15.80 0.61 4.29
N SER A 34 -16.68 0.77 5.29
CA SER A 34 -16.84 2.03 5.98
C SER A 34 -15.63 2.35 6.84
N GLU A 35 -15.41 3.64 7.14
CA GLU A 35 -14.31 4.07 8.02
C GLU A 35 -14.36 3.40 9.40
N LYS A 36 -15.56 3.15 9.92
CA LYS A 36 -15.75 2.43 11.17
C LYS A 36 -15.25 1.00 11.08
N GLU A 37 -15.60 0.28 10.02
CA GLU A 37 -15.14 -1.11 9.82
C GLU A 37 -13.63 -1.21 9.57
N VAL A 38 -13.05 -0.21 8.90
CA VAL A 38 -11.59 -0.08 8.72
C VAL A 38 -10.91 0.06 10.08
N GLU A 39 -11.40 0.97 10.92
CA GLU A 39 -10.82 1.24 12.23
C GLU A 39 -10.98 0.05 13.18
N GLU A 40 -12.17 -0.56 13.23
CA GLU A 40 -12.41 -1.79 14.00
C GLU A 40 -11.48 -2.93 13.56
N TYR A 41 -11.25 -3.08 12.25
CA TYR A 41 -10.31 -4.07 11.75
C TYR A 41 -8.87 -3.78 12.18
N ARG A 42 -8.42 -2.52 12.06
CA ARG A 42 -7.08 -2.09 12.47
C ARG A 42 -6.87 -2.33 13.96
N GLN A 43 -7.81 -1.91 14.81
CA GLN A 43 -7.75 -2.12 16.26
C GLN A 43 -7.69 -3.60 16.62
N ARG A 44 -8.58 -4.43 16.06
CA ARG A 44 -8.62 -5.88 16.33
C ARG A 44 -7.34 -6.60 15.92
N ARG A 45 -6.62 -6.08 14.93
CA ARG A 45 -5.36 -6.62 14.43
C ARG A 45 -4.12 -5.90 14.95
N GLU A 46 -4.29 -4.97 15.90
CA GLU A 46 -3.21 -4.17 16.48
C GLU A 46 -2.40 -3.40 15.41
N ILE A 47 -3.06 -2.96 14.34
CA ILE A 47 -2.47 -2.18 13.25
C ILE A 47 -2.51 -0.71 13.61
N THR A 48 -1.34 -0.07 13.63
CA THR A 48 -1.19 1.40 13.73
C THR A 48 -0.76 1.97 12.40
N ILE A 49 -1.28 3.13 12.03
CA ILE A 49 -0.90 3.85 10.81
C ILE A 49 -0.25 5.18 11.14
N GLU A 50 0.73 5.58 10.33
CA GLU A 50 1.32 6.91 10.34
C GLU A 50 1.38 7.43 8.90
N GLY A 51 1.04 8.70 8.70
CA GLY A 51 0.98 9.32 7.38
C GLY A 51 -0.44 9.62 6.91
N ARG A 52 -0.55 10.06 5.65
CA ARG A 52 -1.80 10.44 5.00
C ARG A 52 -2.09 9.48 3.84
N ASP A 53 -3.37 9.38 3.48
CA ASP A 53 -3.84 8.61 2.31
C ASP A 53 -3.41 7.13 2.36
N VAL A 54 -3.37 6.55 3.56
CA VAL A 54 -3.05 5.13 3.76
C VAL A 54 -4.24 4.29 3.30
N PRO A 55 -4.07 3.38 2.32
CA PRO A 55 -5.16 2.54 1.80
C PRO A 55 -5.84 1.70 2.88
N LYS A 56 -7.08 1.29 2.59
CA LYS A 56 -7.83 0.41 3.49
C LYS A 56 -7.14 -0.97 3.60
N PRO A 57 -7.23 -1.63 4.76
CA PRO A 57 -6.62 -2.94 4.93
C PRO A 57 -7.36 -3.99 4.09
N ILE A 58 -6.60 -4.83 3.40
CA ILE A 58 -7.14 -6.01 2.71
C ILE A 58 -7.39 -7.12 3.73
N LYS A 59 -8.57 -7.74 3.66
CA LYS A 59 -8.98 -8.81 4.58
C LYS A 59 -8.75 -10.22 4.01
N SER A 60 -8.62 -10.34 2.69
CA SER A 60 -8.54 -11.60 1.96
C SER A 60 -7.59 -11.52 0.76
N PHE A 61 -6.89 -12.61 0.43
CA PHE A 61 -6.02 -12.67 -0.76
C PHE A 61 -6.78 -12.55 -2.08
N TYR A 62 -8.08 -12.79 -2.10
CA TYR A 62 -8.89 -12.58 -3.30
C TYR A 62 -9.00 -11.09 -3.70
N ASP A 63 -8.70 -10.17 -2.77
CA ASP A 63 -8.79 -8.72 -2.99
C ASP A 63 -7.44 -8.08 -3.38
N THR A 64 -6.36 -8.85 -3.51
CA THR A 64 -5.00 -8.30 -3.72
C THR A 64 -4.65 -8.07 -5.19
N GLY A 65 -5.55 -8.39 -6.14
CA GLY A 65 -5.32 -8.20 -7.56
C GLY A 65 -4.19 -9.07 -8.14
N PHE A 66 -3.79 -10.14 -7.43
CA PHE A 66 -2.74 -11.03 -7.92
C PHE A 66 -3.21 -11.80 -9.17
N PRO A 67 -2.30 -12.03 -10.14
CA PRO A 67 -2.55 -12.94 -11.25
C PRO A 67 -2.95 -14.34 -10.74
N GLY A 68 -3.85 -15.03 -11.44
CA GLY A 68 -4.35 -16.35 -11.03
C GLY A 68 -3.31 -17.47 -10.88
N ALA A 69 -2.05 -17.22 -11.26
CA ALA A 69 -0.93 -18.13 -11.01
C ALA A 69 -0.45 -18.13 -9.54
N PHE A 70 -0.88 -17.17 -8.72
CA PHE A 70 -0.62 -17.12 -7.29
C PHE A 70 -1.78 -17.77 -6.51
N GLU A 71 -2.07 -19.05 -6.76
CA GLU A 71 -2.98 -19.80 -5.88
C GLU A 71 -2.24 -20.11 -4.57
N VAL A 72 -2.77 -19.56 -3.47
CA VAL A 72 -2.28 -19.83 -2.12
C VAL A 72 -2.53 -21.31 -1.83
N SER A 73 -1.47 -22.11 -1.90
CA SER A 73 -1.51 -23.51 -1.49
C SER A 73 -1.92 -23.56 -0.02
N HIS A 74 -3.07 -24.18 0.25
CA HIS A 74 -3.56 -24.41 1.61
C HIS A 74 -2.69 -25.43 2.34
#